data_AF-A0A8C7F285-F1
#
_entry.id   AF-A0A8C7F285-F1
#
_cell.length_a   1.000
_cell.length_b   1.000
_cell.length_c   1.000
_cell.angle_alpha   90.00
_cell.angle_beta   90.00
_cell.angle_gamma   90.00
#
_symmetry.space_group_name_H-M   'P 1'
#
loop_
_entity.id
_entity.type
_entity.pdbx_description
1 polymer ?
#
loop_
_entity_poly.entity_id
_entity_poly.type
_entity_poly.pdbx_seq_one_letter_code
_entity_poly.pdbx_strand_id
1 'polypeptide(L)'
;MNRSAVLWVEAVEEPFGHRLGAPVSLLSSTEPQVSLLSSTEPQVSLLSSTEPQVSLLSSTEPQVSLLSTTEPQVSLLSTTEPQVSLLSTTEPQVSLLSTTEPQVSLLSSTEPQVSLLSSTEPQVSLLSSTEPQVSLLSTTEPQVSLLSTTEPRVSLLSTTEPQVSLLSTTEPQVSLLSTTEPRVSLLSTTEPQVSLLSTTEPQVSLLSTTEPLFSLLESDLVANIVEMWHVYEIHTIYILHQTKPVAKSQ
;
A
#
# COMPACT_ATOMS: atom_id res chain seq x y z
N MET A 1 7.94 -14.98 -34.09
CA MET A 1 6.64 -14.37 -34.40
C MET A 1 6.20 -13.55 -33.20
N ASN A 2 6.51 -12.24 -33.20
CA ASN A 2 5.97 -11.29 -32.21
C ASN A 2 4.57 -10.92 -32.68
N ARG A 3 3.55 -11.23 -31.88
CA ARG A 3 2.25 -10.59 -31.99
C ARG A 3 1.94 -10.01 -30.62
N SER A 4 2.06 -8.70 -30.48
CA SER A 4 1.40 -7.99 -29.39
C SER A 4 -0.07 -8.39 -29.44
N ALA A 5 -0.52 -9.12 -28.42
CA ALA A 5 -1.90 -9.57 -28.31
C ALA A 5 -2.69 -8.43 -27.66
N VAL A 6 -3.27 -7.57 -28.49
CA VAL A 6 -4.27 -6.63 -28.02
C VAL A 6 -5.61 -7.35 -27.99
N LEU A 7 -6.04 -7.76 -26.79
CA LEU A 7 -7.36 -8.36 -26.60
C LEU A 7 -8.34 -7.27 -26.19
N TRP A 8 -9.09 -6.80 -27.18
CA TRP A 8 -10.33 -6.07 -26.95
C TRP A 8 -11.44 -7.10 -26.76
N VAL A 9 -11.92 -7.27 -25.53
CA VAL A 9 -13.13 -8.04 -25.25
C VAL A 9 -14.21 -7.07 -24.82
N GLU A 10 -15.05 -6.69 -25.77
CA GLU A 10 -16.28 -5.95 -25.53
C GLU A 10 -17.34 -6.97 -25.12
N ALA A 11 -17.68 -7.04 -23.83
CA ALA A 11 -18.82 -7.83 -23.37
C ALA A 11 -20.11 -7.06 -23.68
N VAL A 12 -20.58 -7.14 -24.94
CA VAL A 12 -21.91 -6.64 -25.31
C VAL A 12 -22.95 -7.62 -24.76
N GLU A 13 -23.84 -7.15 -23.89
CA GLU A 13 -25.00 -7.92 -23.42
C GLU A 13 -25.93 -8.24 -24.60
N GLU A 14 -26.14 -9.52 -24.89
CA GLU A 14 -27.28 -9.99 -25.70
C GLU A 14 -28.55 -9.96 -24.83
N PRO A 15 -29.71 -9.59 -25.38
CA PRO A 15 -30.91 -9.21 -24.60
C PRO A 15 -31.62 -10.36 -23.87
N PHE A 16 -31.05 -11.57 -23.84
CA PHE A 16 -31.63 -12.72 -23.13
C PHE A 16 -30.56 -13.61 -22.49
N GLY A 17 -30.30 -13.39 -21.19
CA GLY A 17 -29.91 -14.43 -20.23
C GLY A 17 -28.46 -14.92 -20.25
N HIS A 18 -27.73 -14.58 -19.19
CA HIS A 18 -26.55 -15.28 -18.64
C HIS A 18 -25.45 -15.66 -19.63
N ARG A 19 -24.59 -14.70 -19.99
CA ARG A 19 -23.19 -15.03 -20.27
C ARG A 19 -22.39 -14.75 -19.00
N LEU A 20 -22.11 -15.81 -18.24
CA LEU A 20 -21.07 -15.80 -17.20
C LEU A 20 -19.83 -15.16 -17.84
N GLY A 21 -19.36 -14.04 -17.28
CA GLY A 21 -18.14 -13.37 -17.73
C GLY A 21 -17.00 -14.37 -17.70
N ALA A 22 -16.63 -14.93 -18.86
CA ALA A 22 -15.63 -15.97 -18.90
C ALA A 22 -14.29 -15.39 -18.41
N PRO A 23 -13.56 -16.08 -17.53
CA PRO A 23 -12.26 -15.60 -17.07
C PRO A 23 -11.33 -15.39 -18.27
N VAL A 24 -10.71 -14.21 -18.32
CA VAL A 24 -9.70 -13.88 -19.33
C VAL A 24 -8.36 -14.34 -18.80
N SER A 25 -7.86 -15.45 -19.36
CA SER A 25 -6.54 -15.98 -19.05
C SER A 25 -5.60 -15.82 -20.23
N LEU A 26 -4.49 -15.11 -20.06
CA LEU A 26 -3.53 -14.85 -21.13
C LEU A 26 -2.09 -15.18 -20.70
N LEU A 27 -1.39 -15.89 -21.59
CA LEU A 27 0.04 -16.16 -21.51
C LEU A 27 0.71 -15.44 -22.68
N SER A 28 1.62 -14.52 -22.39
CA SER A 28 2.35 -13.76 -23.42
C SER A 28 3.83 -13.64 -23.08
N SER A 29 4.67 -13.59 -24.11
CA SER A 29 6.08 -13.21 -23.97
C SER A 29 6.32 -11.73 -24.28
N THR A 30 5.26 -10.95 -24.52
CA THR A 30 5.33 -9.55 -24.96
C THR A 30 4.12 -8.76 -24.50
N GLU A 31 4.33 -7.56 -23.94
CA GLU A 31 3.40 -6.42 -23.72
C GLU A 31 1.90 -6.66 -24.00
N PRO A 32 1.22 -7.52 -23.23
CA PRO A 32 -0.18 -7.80 -23.48
C PRO A 32 -1.07 -6.68 -22.96
N GLN A 33 -2.13 -6.41 -23.73
CA GLN A 33 -3.06 -5.32 -23.47
C GLN A 33 -4.45 -5.92 -23.28
N VAL A 34 -5.01 -5.78 -22.08
CA VAL A 34 -6.35 -6.25 -21.73
C VAL A 34 -7.20 -5.05 -21.33
N SER A 35 -8.30 -4.84 -22.06
CA SER A 35 -9.31 -3.84 -21.72
C SER A 35 -10.68 -4.51 -21.65
N LEU A 36 -11.34 -4.44 -20.48
CA LEU A 36 -12.68 -5.02 -20.28
C LEU A 36 -13.67 -3.99 -19.73
N LEU A 37 -14.89 -4.08 -20.25
CA LEU A 37 -16.09 -3.41 -19.75
C LEU A 37 -17.08 -4.50 -19.34
N SER A 38 -17.50 -4.52 -18.08
CA SER A 38 -18.36 -5.57 -17.53
C SER A 38 -19.43 -5.00 -16.59
N SER A 39 -20.66 -5.50 -16.68
CA SER A 39 -21.71 -5.31 -15.67
C SER A 39 -21.66 -6.36 -14.54
N THR A 40 -20.79 -7.36 -14.69
CA THR A 40 -20.62 -8.53 -13.82
C THR A 40 -19.21 -8.58 -13.20
N GLU A 41 -18.79 -9.68 -12.59
CA GLU A 41 -17.50 -9.90 -11.92
C GLU A 41 -16.40 -10.39 -12.90
N PRO A 42 -15.64 -9.49 -13.60
CA PRO A 42 -14.62 -9.96 -14.53
C PRO A 42 -13.42 -10.54 -13.78
N GLN A 43 -12.93 -11.68 -14.25
CA GLN A 43 -11.69 -12.28 -13.76
C GLN A 43 -10.63 -12.18 -14.85
N VAL A 44 -9.49 -11.54 -14.54
CA VAL A 44 -8.33 -11.42 -15.43
C VAL A 44 -7.12 -12.07 -14.78
N SER A 45 -6.55 -13.05 -15.45
CA SER A 45 -5.30 -13.71 -15.07
C SER A 45 -4.29 -13.59 -16.21
N LEU A 46 -3.14 -13.01 -15.95
CA LEU A 46 -2.16 -12.77 -17.01
C LEU A 46 -0.74 -13.04 -16.52
N LEU A 47 -0.03 -13.83 -17.33
CA LEU A 47 1.40 -14.10 -17.18
C LEU A 47 2.15 -13.50 -18.37
N SER A 48 3.04 -12.55 -18.09
CA SER A 48 3.86 -11.87 -19.10
C SER A 48 5.33 -11.84 -18.70
N SER A 49 6.22 -11.80 -19.69
CA SER A 49 7.61 -11.39 -19.44
C SER A 49 7.82 -9.86 -19.52
N THR A 50 6.97 -9.12 -20.22
CA THR A 50 7.14 -7.64 -20.29
C THR A 50 5.81 -6.90 -20.24
N GLU A 51 5.79 -5.83 -19.45
CA GLU A 51 4.84 -4.70 -19.44
C GLU A 51 3.38 -5.03 -19.78
N PRO A 52 2.71 -5.91 -19.00
CA PRO A 52 1.29 -6.13 -19.19
C PRO A 52 0.49 -4.92 -18.72
N GLN A 53 -0.48 -4.50 -19.51
CA GLN A 53 -1.41 -3.44 -19.14
C GLN A 53 -2.83 -4.00 -19.06
N VAL A 54 -3.48 -3.79 -17.91
CA VAL A 54 -4.86 -4.19 -17.65
C VAL A 54 -5.67 -2.96 -17.28
N SER A 55 -6.72 -2.71 -18.04
CA SER A 55 -7.72 -1.67 -17.75
C SER A 55 -9.10 -2.30 -17.63
N LEU A 56 -9.72 -2.29 -16.44
CA LEU A 56 -11.09 -2.77 -16.27
C LEU A 56 -12.00 -1.68 -15.75
N LEU A 57 -13.21 -1.67 -16.31
CA LEU A 57 -14.34 -0.93 -15.79
C LEU A 57 -15.45 -1.94 -15.51
N SER A 58 -15.80 -2.07 -14.23
CA SER A 58 -16.81 -3.01 -13.77
C SER A 58 -17.84 -2.32 -12.87
N SER A 59 -19.09 -2.78 -12.88
CA SER A 59 -19.97 -2.47 -11.76
C SER A 59 -19.67 -3.34 -10.54
N THR A 60 -19.28 -4.61 -10.71
CA THR A 60 -19.12 -5.53 -9.58
C THR A 60 -17.78 -6.27 -9.58
N GLU A 61 -17.14 -6.33 -8.41
CA GLU A 61 -16.05 -7.22 -7.96
C GLU A 61 -15.08 -7.71 -9.04
N PRO A 62 -14.34 -6.81 -9.72
CA PRO A 62 -13.31 -7.24 -10.67
C PRO A 62 -12.13 -7.86 -9.93
N GLN A 63 -11.65 -9.01 -10.42
CA GLN A 63 -10.48 -9.69 -9.89
C GLN A 63 -9.35 -9.68 -10.93
N VAL A 64 -8.20 -9.12 -10.56
CA VAL A 64 -6.99 -9.09 -11.40
C VAL A 64 -5.86 -9.82 -10.70
N SER A 65 -5.29 -10.81 -11.39
CA SER A 65 -4.07 -11.50 -10.99
C SER A 65 -3.01 -11.36 -12.09
N LEU A 66 -1.93 -10.66 -11.77
CA LEU A 66 -0.81 -10.44 -12.69
C LEU A 66 0.49 -11.06 -12.18
N LEU A 67 1.15 -11.80 -13.06
CA LEU A 67 2.54 -12.21 -12.91
C LEU A 67 3.35 -11.61 -14.07
N SER A 68 4.26 -10.69 -13.75
CA SER A 68 5.17 -10.10 -14.73
C SER A 68 6.61 -10.17 -14.26
N THR A 69 7.57 -10.15 -15.18
CA THR A 69 8.93 -9.75 -14.80
C THR A 69 9.06 -8.24 -14.75
N THR A 70 8.55 -7.49 -15.72
CA THR A 70 8.72 -6.02 -15.74
C THR A 70 7.40 -5.26 -15.83
N GLU A 71 7.32 -4.16 -15.06
CA GLU A 71 6.43 -3.01 -15.22
C GLU A 71 4.95 -3.32 -15.53
N PRO A 72 4.26 -4.19 -14.78
CA PRO A 72 2.83 -4.38 -14.95
C PRO A 72 2.06 -3.13 -14.51
N GLN A 73 1.10 -2.72 -15.35
CA GLN A 73 0.21 -1.59 -15.07
C GLN A 73 -1.23 -2.09 -14.95
N VAL A 74 -1.87 -1.76 -13.82
CA VAL A 74 -3.27 -2.10 -13.55
C VAL A 74 -4.04 -0.81 -13.28
N SER A 75 -5.09 -0.58 -14.05
CA SER A 75 -6.06 0.48 -13.83
C SER A 75 -7.44 -0.12 -13.66
N LEU A 76 -8.06 0.06 -12.49
CA LEU A 76 -9.39 -0.43 -12.18
C LEU A 76 -10.34 0.69 -11.79
N LEU A 77 -11.51 0.69 -12.42
CA LEU A 77 -12.68 1.42 -11.98
C LEU A 77 -13.77 0.41 -11.61
N SER A 78 -14.19 0.41 -10.35
CA SER A 78 -15.28 -0.44 -9.89
C SER A 78 -16.26 0.34 -9.02
N THR A 79 -17.51 -0.12 -8.96
CA THR A 79 -18.39 0.35 -7.87
C THR A 79 -18.17 -0.46 -6.60
N THR A 80 -17.91 -1.77 -6.69
CA THR A 80 -17.72 -2.65 -5.52
C THR A 80 -16.35 -3.32 -5.50
N GLU A 81 -16.00 -3.95 -4.38
CA GLU A 81 -14.82 -4.74 -3.97
C GLU A 81 -13.87 -5.22 -5.10
N PRO A 82 -13.05 -4.35 -5.70
CA PRO A 82 -12.04 -4.80 -6.65
C PRO A 82 -10.86 -5.46 -5.91
N GLN A 83 -10.39 -6.59 -6.44
CA GLN A 83 -9.25 -7.32 -5.90
C GLN A 83 -8.10 -7.33 -6.91
N VAL A 84 -6.94 -6.82 -6.50
CA VAL A 84 -5.70 -6.82 -7.30
C VAL A 84 -4.64 -7.62 -6.58
N SER A 85 -4.14 -8.66 -7.22
CA SER A 85 -2.96 -9.41 -6.81
C SER A 85 -1.88 -9.30 -7.88
N LEU A 86 -0.72 -8.79 -7.51
CA LEU A 86 0.36 -8.53 -8.44
C LEU A 86 1.69 -9.05 -7.90
N LEU A 87 2.36 -9.86 -8.71
CA LEU A 87 3.75 -10.27 -8.50
C LEU A 87 4.61 -9.75 -9.67
N SER A 88 5.56 -8.87 -9.38
CA SER A 88 6.52 -8.32 -10.35
C SER A 88 7.96 -8.44 -9.86
N THR A 89 8.93 -8.41 -10.77
CA THR A 89 10.31 -8.13 -10.36
C THR A 89 10.59 -6.63 -10.32
N THR A 90 10.00 -5.83 -11.22
CA THR A 90 10.24 -4.37 -11.26
C THR A 90 8.96 -3.55 -11.44
N GLU A 91 8.92 -2.42 -10.74
CA GLU A 91 8.08 -1.22 -10.98
C GLU A 91 6.61 -1.46 -11.32
N PRO A 92 5.86 -2.26 -10.54
CA PRO A 92 4.44 -2.41 -10.77
C PRO A 92 3.66 -1.14 -10.38
N GLN A 93 2.71 -0.76 -11.22
CA GLN A 93 1.85 0.39 -11.01
C GLN A 93 0.39 -0.06 -10.89
N VAL A 94 -0.25 0.27 -9.77
CA VAL A 94 -1.67 -0.02 -9.52
C VAL A 94 -2.39 1.29 -9.26
N SER A 95 -3.39 1.59 -10.09
CA SER A 95 -4.33 2.69 -9.91
C SER A 95 -5.73 2.13 -9.76
N LEU A 96 -6.39 2.48 -8.66
CA LEU A 96 -7.69 1.92 -8.32
C LEU A 96 -8.64 3.02 -7.85
N LEU A 97 -9.82 3.06 -8.47
CA LEU A 97 -10.96 3.86 -8.03
C LEU A 97 -12.13 2.92 -7.72
N SER A 98 -12.56 2.88 -6.46
CA SER A 98 -13.72 2.10 -5.99
C SER A 98 -14.66 2.95 -5.15
N THR A 99 -15.92 2.53 -5.00
CA THR A 99 -16.76 3.06 -3.92
C THR A 99 -16.58 2.27 -2.63
N THR A 100 -16.38 0.95 -2.71
CA THR A 100 -16.28 0.06 -1.55
C THR A 100 -15.09 -0.90 -1.62
N GLU A 101 -14.43 -1.08 -0.46
CA GLU A 101 -13.55 -2.19 -0.05
C GLU A 101 -12.56 -2.73 -1.10
N PRO A 102 -11.73 -1.88 -1.72
CA PRO A 102 -10.70 -2.36 -2.61
C PRO A 102 -9.56 -3.04 -1.87
N GLN A 103 -9.12 -4.19 -2.39
CA GLN A 103 -8.02 -4.96 -1.84
C GLN A 103 -6.87 -5.01 -2.85
N VAL A 104 -5.70 -4.52 -2.44
CA VAL A 104 -4.48 -4.56 -3.24
C VAL A 104 -3.40 -5.33 -2.48
N SER A 105 -2.95 -6.43 -3.08
CA SER A 105 -1.81 -7.21 -2.62
C SER A 105 -0.71 -7.17 -3.67
N LEU A 106 0.45 -6.66 -3.28
CA LEU A 106 1.56 -6.45 -4.20
C LEU A 106 2.86 -7.01 -3.62
N LEU A 107 3.55 -7.83 -4.42
CA LEU A 107 4.92 -8.25 -4.18
C LEU A 107 5.81 -7.80 -5.35
N SER A 108 6.82 -6.99 -5.05
CA SER A 108 7.82 -6.53 -6.02
C SER A 108 9.23 -6.69 -5.46
N SER A 109 10.23 -6.78 -6.33
CA SER A 109 11.60 -6.50 -5.88
C SER A 109 11.85 -5.00 -5.81
N THR A 110 11.35 -4.20 -6.75
CA THR A 110 11.64 -2.75 -6.81
C THR A 110 10.41 -1.88 -7.06
N GLU A 111 10.40 -0.71 -6.42
CA GLU A 111 9.62 0.51 -6.73
C GLU A 111 8.14 0.33 -7.09
N PRO A 112 7.35 -0.41 -6.30
CA PRO A 112 5.92 -0.49 -6.56
C PRO A 112 5.20 0.81 -6.22
N GLN A 113 4.30 1.22 -7.10
CA GLN A 113 3.46 2.40 -6.92
C GLN A 113 2.00 1.99 -6.82
N VAL A 114 1.36 2.34 -5.71
CA VAL A 114 -0.07 2.11 -5.48
C VAL A 114 -0.76 3.45 -5.24
N SER A 115 -1.72 3.76 -6.10
CA SER A 115 -2.64 4.89 -5.94
C SER A 115 -4.06 4.37 -5.80
N LEU A 116 -4.70 4.68 -4.68
CA LEU A 116 -6.03 4.17 -4.36
C LEU A 116 -6.94 5.29 -3.91
N LEU A 117 -8.12 5.37 -4.53
CA LEU A 117 -9.23 6.17 -4.07
C LEU A 117 -10.43 5.27 -3.78
N SER A 118 -10.90 5.28 -2.53
CA SER A 118 -12.10 4.55 -2.10
C SER A 118 -13.01 5.46 -1.29
N SER A 119 -14.30 5.15 -1.19
CA SER A 119 -15.07 5.70 -0.07
C SER A 119 -14.75 4.89 1.18
N THR A 120 -14.96 3.58 1.19
CA THR A 120 -14.80 2.77 2.42
C THR A 120 -13.70 1.70 2.34
N GLU A 121 -13.03 1.50 3.47
CA GLU A 121 -12.24 0.33 3.88
C GLU A 121 -11.25 -0.24 2.84
N PRO A 122 -10.40 0.60 2.22
CA PRO A 122 -9.37 0.08 1.34
C PRO A 122 -8.27 -0.65 2.13
N GLN A 123 -7.86 -1.80 1.64
CA GLN A 123 -6.79 -2.60 2.20
C GLN A 123 -5.63 -2.69 1.21
N VAL A 124 -4.46 -2.20 1.64
CA VAL A 124 -3.22 -2.28 0.86
C VAL A 124 -2.18 -3.07 1.64
N SER A 125 -1.75 -4.19 1.06
CA SER A 125 -0.64 -5.00 1.56
C SER A 125 0.49 -5.00 0.53
N LEU A 126 1.65 -4.51 0.94
CA LEU A 126 2.80 -4.35 0.04
C LEU A 126 4.07 -4.94 0.63
N LEU A 127 4.72 -5.78 -0.17
CA LEU A 127 6.06 -6.33 0.07
C LEU A 127 7.00 -5.87 -1.05
N SER A 128 8.02 -5.09 -0.71
CA SER A 128 9.06 -4.64 -1.66
C SER A 128 10.45 -4.78 -1.06
N SER A 129 11.48 -4.87 -1.91
CA SER A 129 12.84 -4.62 -1.43
C SER A 129 13.11 -3.12 -1.35
N THR A 130 12.76 -2.35 -2.39
CA THR A 130 13.11 -0.92 -2.45
C THR A 130 11.91 -0.02 -2.78
N GLU A 131 11.90 1.16 -2.15
CA GLU A 131 11.16 2.38 -2.49
C GLU A 131 9.67 2.21 -2.88
N PRO A 132 8.86 1.47 -2.10
CA PRO A 132 7.44 1.43 -2.38
C PRO A 132 6.76 2.76 -2.07
N GLN A 133 5.87 3.18 -2.97
CA GLN A 133 5.09 4.39 -2.83
C GLN A 133 3.60 4.04 -2.75
N VAL A 134 2.96 4.41 -1.65
CA VAL A 134 1.52 4.21 -1.43
C VAL A 134 0.88 5.57 -1.21
N SER A 135 -0.07 5.91 -2.08
CA SER A 135 -0.95 7.07 -1.94
C SER A 135 -2.39 6.58 -1.82
N LEU A 136 -3.02 6.89 -0.69
CA LEU A 136 -4.37 6.43 -0.39
C LEU A 136 -5.26 7.60 0.02
N LEU A 137 -6.40 7.72 -0.66
CA LEU A 137 -7.50 8.60 -0.28
C LEU A 137 -8.73 7.75 0.07
N SER A 138 -9.25 7.91 1.29
CA SER A 138 -10.45 7.23 1.73
C SER A 138 -11.32 8.11 2.61
N THR A 139 -12.61 7.81 2.74
CA THR A 139 -13.40 8.39 3.83
C THR A 139 -13.19 7.57 5.10
N THR A 140 -13.22 6.25 5.03
CA THR A 140 -13.38 5.40 6.22
C THR A 140 -12.39 4.25 6.28
N GLU A 141 -11.70 4.12 7.42
CA GLU A 141 -10.95 2.93 7.85
C GLU A 141 -9.95 2.33 6.83
N PRO A 142 -9.10 3.14 6.18
CA PRO A 142 -8.07 2.57 5.32
C PRO A 142 -7.02 1.82 6.13
N GLN A 143 -6.64 0.64 5.64
CA GLN A 143 -5.60 -0.20 6.23
C GLN A 143 -4.43 -0.33 5.27
N VAL A 144 -3.25 0.10 5.71
CA VAL A 144 -1.99 -0.01 4.96
C VAL A 144 -1.00 -0.83 5.77
N SER A 145 -0.56 -1.95 5.19
CA SER A 145 0.53 -2.77 5.71
C SER A 145 1.66 -2.80 4.70
N LEU A 146 2.83 -2.32 5.11
CA LEU A 146 3.99 -2.21 4.24
C LEU A 146 5.23 -2.82 4.88
N LEU A 147 5.86 -3.75 4.15
CA LEU A 147 7.20 -4.25 4.44
C LEU A 147 8.15 -3.85 3.30
N SER A 148 9.18 -3.08 3.64
CA SER A 148 10.25 -2.70 2.71
C SER A 148 11.62 -2.87 3.36
N THR A 149 12.68 -3.00 2.55
CA THR A 149 14.02 -2.77 3.08
C THR A 149 14.37 -1.29 3.07
N THR A 150 14.06 -0.56 2.01
CA THR A 150 14.55 0.81 1.81
C THR A 150 13.41 1.78 1.50
N GLU A 151 13.42 2.95 2.15
CA GLU A 151 12.72 4.20 1.77
C GLU A 151 11.25 4.08 1.37
N PRO A 152 10.39 3.38 2.13
CA PRO A 152 8.97 3.37 1.81
C PRO A 152 8.33 4.73 2.06
N ARG A 153 7.47 5.16 1.13
CA ARG A 153 6.70 6.40 1.23
C ARG A 153 5.22 6.08 1.30
N VAL A 154 4.59 6.49 2.39
CA VAL A 154 3.14 6.34 2.60
C VAL A 154 2.53 7.71 2.78
N SER A 155 1.59 8.06 1.91
CA SER A 155 0.73 9.23 2.03
C SER A 155 -0.71 8.79 2.16
N LEU A 156 -1.35 9.12 3.27
CA LEU A 156 -2.71 8.69 3.58
C LEU A 156 -3.55 9.91 3.96
N LEU A 157 -4.68 10.07 3.28
CA LEU A 157 -5.75 10.99 3.64
C LEU A 157 -7.02 10.18 3.94
N SER A 158 -7.47 10.24 5.19
CA SER A 158 -8.74 9.63 5.65
C SER A 158 -9.60 10.64 6.38
N THR A 159 -10.91 10.41 6.45
CA THR A 159 -11.72 11.08 7.48
C THR A 159 -11.70 10.28 8.77
N THR A 160 -11.76 8.95 8.71
CA THR A 160 -11.97 8.12 9.89
C THR A 160 -10.95 6.98 10.01
N GLU A 161 -10.36 6.84 11.21
CA GLU A 161 -9.63 5.67 11.74
C GLU A 161 -8.65 4.97 10.78
N PRO A 162 -7.72 5.69 10.14
CA PRO A 162 -6.72 5.03 9.32
C PRO A 162 -5.75 4.21 10.16
N GLN A 163 -5.42 3.01 9.67
CA GLN A 163 -4.44 2.12 10.29
C GLN A 163 -3.25 1.94 9.36
N VAL A 164 -2.06 2.32 9.83
CA VAL A 164 -0.81 2.18 9.09
C VAL A 164 0.16 1.34 9.91
N SER A 165 0.60 0.23 9.34
CA SER A 165 1.68 -0.61 9.86
C SER A 165 2.83 -0.62 8.86
N LEU A 166 3.99 -0.14 9.27
CA LEU A 166 5.17 -0.04 8.43
C LEU A 166 6.38 -0.67 9.10
N LEU A 167 7.02 -1.59 8.38
CA LEU A 167 8.32 -2.15 8.74
C LEU A 167 9.32 -1.82 7.64
N SER A 168 10.36 -1.06 7.98
CA SER A 168 11.47 -0.71 7.08
C SER A 168 12.82 -0.96 7.74
N THR A 169 13.88 -1.13 6.95
CA THR A 169 15.23 -0.98 7.51
C THR A 169 15.65 0.49 7.50
N THR A 170 15.44 1.22 6.42
CA THR A 170 15.92 2.61 6.30
C THR A 170 14.85 3.60 5.87
N GLU A 171 14.88 4.78 6.49
CA GLU A 171 14.27 6.05 6.05
C GLU A 171 12.82 5.98 5.57
N PRO A 172 11.88 5.38 6.33
CA PRO A 172 10.49 5.42 5.95
C PRO A 172 9.92 6.84 6.12
N GLN A 173 9.12 7.26 5.14
CA GLN A 173 8.39 8.51 5.17
C GLN A 173 6.89 8.23 5.24
N VAL A 174 6.25 8.68 6.33
CA VAL A 174 4.81 8.55 6.52
C VAL A 174 4.20 9.92 6.71
N SER A 175 3.25 10.27 5.83
CA SER A 175 2.40 11.45 5.95
C SER A 175 0.95 11.00 6.08
N LEU A 176 0.30 11.36 7.19
CA LEU A 176 -1.08 10.98 7.45
C LEU A 176 -1.88 12.22 7.86
N LEU A 177 -3.02 12.40 7.18
CA LEU A 177 -4.03 13.38 7.53
C LEU A 177 -5.34 12.65 7.83
N SER A 178 -5.87 12.84 9.05
CA SER A 178 -7.12 12.24 9.51
C SER A 178 -7.99 13.25 10.26
N THR A 179 -9.31 13.03 10.29
CA THR A 179 -10.22 13.77 11.19
C THR A 179 -10.61 12.97 12.43
N THR A 180 -10.17 11.72 12.57
CA THR A 180 -10.34 10.94 13.80
C THR A 180 -9.10 10.10 14.09
N GLU A 181 -9.11 9.35 15.20
CA GLU A 181 -7.99 8.64 15.82
C GLU A 181 -7.21 7.75 14.82
N PRO A 182 -6.09 8.23 14.26
CA PRO A 182 -5.27 7.37 13.41
C PRO A 182 -4.43 6.43 14.27
N ARG A 183 -4.21 5.21 13.79
CA ARG A 183 -3.28 4.24 14.40
C ARG A 183 -2.08 4.04 13.50
N VAL A 184 -0.90 4.37 14.00
CA VAL A 184 0.35 4.25 13.27
C VAL A 184 1.33 3.41 14.06
N SER A 185 1.75 2.29 13.50
CA SER A 185 2.84 1.46 14.01
C SER A 185 3.99 1.49 13.02
N LEU A 186 5.14 2.01 13.43
CA LEU A 186 6.33 2.11 12.60
C LEU A 186 7.52 1.47 13.31
N LEU A 187 8.16 0.52 12.64
CA LEU A 187 9.43 -0.05 13.03
C LEU A 187 10.47 0.22 11.92
N SER A 188 11.53 0.96 12.26
CA SER A 188 12.65 1.25 11.37
C SER A 188 13.98 1.00 12.06
N THR A 189 15.03 0.68 11.32
CA THR A 189 16.38 0.77 11.91
C THR A 189 16.89 2.22 11.86
N THR A 190 16.62 2.96 10.78
CA THR A 190 17.21 4.28 10.55
C THR A 190 16.18 5.36 10.22
N GLU A 191 16.32 6.53 10.86
CA GLU A 191 15.77 7.86 10.53
C GLU A 191 14.36 7.88 9.93
N PRO A 192 13.31 7.41 10.63
CA PRO A 192 11.96 7.53 10.13
C PRO A 192 11.48 8.99 10.17
N GLN A 193 10.79 9.41 9.12
CA GLN A 193 10.11 10.70 9.04
C GLN A 193 8.60 10.49 9.08
N VAL A 194 7.95 11.04 10.09
CA VAL A 194 6.51 10.85 10.31
C VAL A 194 5.87 12.21 10.54
N SER A 195 4.89 12.54 9.71
CA SER A 195 4.06 13.74 9.83
C SER A 195 2.60 13.32 9.97
N LEU A 196 2.00 13.62 11.13
CA LEU A 196 0.61 13.30 11.43
C LEU A 196 -0.16 14.60 11.72
N LEU A 197 -1.29 14.76 11.03
CA LEU A 197 -2.25 15.81 11.32
C LEU A 197 -3.59 15.14 11.62
N SER A 198 -4.09 15.34 12.84
CA SER A 198 -5.35 14.78 13.30
C SER A 198 -6.16 15.83 14.07
N THR A 199 -7.48 15.73 14.07
CA THR A 199 -8.31 16.54 14.96
C THR A 199 -8.51 15.88 16.33
N THR A 200 -8.27 14.57 16.45
CA THR A 200 -8.33 13.80 17.70
C THR A 200 -7.01 13.09 17.99
N GLU A 201 -6.81 12.64 19.22
CA GLU A 201 -5.56 12.02 19.68
C GLU A 201 -5.20 10.75 18.85
N PRO A 202 -3.99 10.69 18.27
CA PRO A 202 -3.53 9.52 17.52
C PRO A 202 -2.87 8.47 18.42
N GLN A 203 -2.98 7.21 18.02
CA GLN A 203 -2.20 6.13 18.63
C GLN A 203 -0.96 5.86 17.78
N VAL A 204 0.21 6.29 18.28
CA VAL A 204 1.48 6.14 17.56
C VAL A 204 2.44 5.27 18.34
N SER A 205 2.91 4.20 17.71
CA SER A 205 4.00 3.36 18.19
C SER A 205 5.16 3.47 17.20
N LEU A 206 6.22 4.20 17.57
CA LEU A 206 7.43 4.35 16.76
C LEU A 206 8.60 3.70 17.48
N LEU A 207 9.24 2.74 16.81
CA LEU A 207 10.47 2.13 17.28
C LEU A 207 11.58 2.32 16.23
N SER A 208 12.64 3.03 16.61
CA SER A 208 13.83 3.21 15.78
C SER A 208 15.12 3.05 16.57
N THR A 209 16.19 2.61 15.91
CA THR A 209 17.54 2.56 16.51
C THR A 209 18.28 3.89 16.43
N THR A 210 17.72 4.86 15.70
CA THR A 210 18.26 6.23 15.53
C THR A 210 17.16 7.27 15.78
N GLU A 211 17.52 8.55 15.84
CA GLU A 211 16.54 9.61 16.15
C GLU A 211 15.51 9.79 15.03
N PRO A 212 14.20 9.68 15.34
CA PRO A 212 13.14 9.92 14.37
C PRO A 212 12.84 11.41 14.20
N LEU A 213 12.44 11.82 12.99
CA LEU A 213 11.79 13.10 12.76
C LEU A 213 10.27 12.91 12.84
N PHE A 214 9.69 13.29 13.97
CA PHE A 214 8.25 13.18 14.22
C PHE A 214 7.61 14.56 14.35
N SER A 215 6.58 14.80 13.55
CA SER A 215 5.71 15.98 13.64
C SER A 215 4.27 15.53 13.86
N LEU A 216 3.67 16.02 14.94
CA LEU A 216 2.25 15.84 15.25
C LEU A 216 1.60 17.20 15.42
N LEU A 217 0.53 17.44 14.68
CA LEU A 217 -0.29 18.64 14.81
C LEU A 217 -1.73 18.25 15.11
N GLU A 218 -2.22 18.64 16.29
CA GLU A 218 -3.60 18.43 16.72
C GLU A 218 -4.38 19.74 16.63
N SER A 219 -5.54 19.73 15.97
CA SER A 219 -6.31 20.96 15.76
C SER A 219 -7.15 21.40 16.97
N ASP A 220 -7.35 20.54 17.97
CA ASP A 220 -7.95 20.91 19.25
C ASP A 220 -6.85 21.23 20.31
N LEU A 221 -6.27 22.42 20.19
CA LEU A 221 -5.71 23.23 21.29
C LEU A 221 -4.55 22.60 22.14
N VAL A 222 -3.30 22.72 21.66
CA VAL A 222 -2.05 22.86 22.45
C VAL A 222 -1.64 21.72 23.43
N ALA A 223 -2.38 20.62 23.59
CA ALA A 223 -2.11 19.67 24.67
C ALA A 223 -1.69 18.27 24.21
N ASN A 224 -0.38 18.03 24.02
CA ASN A 224 0.33 16.84 24.56
C ASN A 224 1.78 16.68 24.04
N ILE A 225 2.73 17.32 24.73
CA ILE A 225 4.18 17.05 24.63
C ILE A 225 4.61 15.84 25.51
N VAL A 226 3.68 15.04 26.06
CA VAL A 226 3.95 14.35 27.35
C VAL A 226 4.47 12.90 27.29
N GLU A 227 4.27 12.10 26.23
CA GLU A 227 4.65 10.66 26.29
C GLU A 227 6.09 10.35 25.79
N MET A 228 6.71 11.27 25.04
CA MET A 228 7.98 10.98 24.33
C MET A 228 9.22 10.90 25.23
N TRP A 229 9.13 11.33 26.50
CA TRP A 229 10.26 11.29 27.45
C TRP A 229 10.50 9.92 28.08
N HIS A 230 9.52 9.01 28.14
CA HIS A 230 9.66 7.77 28.92
C HIS A 230 10.38 6.63 28.20
N VAL A 231 10.43 6.62 26.86
CA VAL A 231 11.07 5.53 26.10
C VAL A 231 12.59 5.74 25.97
N TYR A 232 13.04 6.98 25.83
CA TYR A 232 14.47 7.30 25.67
C TYR A 232 15.27 7.03 26.96
N GLU A 233 14.65 7.20 28.12
CA GLU A 233 15.29 7.00 29.43
C GLU A 233 15.53 5.51 29.74
N ILE A 234 14.60 4.62 29.36
CA ILE A 234 14.73 3.17 29.61
C ILE A 234 15.84 2.54 28.75
N HIS A 235 15.99 2.95 27.49
CA HIS A 235 17.03 2.39 26.61
C HIS A 235 18.44 2.92 26.92
N THR A 236 18.55 4.20 27.31
CA THR A 236 19.85 4.79 27.70
C THR A 236 20.39 4.16 28.99
N ILE A 237 19.52 3.81 29.94
CA ILE A 237 19.91 3.09 31.16
C ILE A 237 20.34 1.65 30.87
N TYR A 238 19.68 0.97 29.92
CA TYR A 238 19.99 -0.44 29.59
C TYR A 238 21.35 -0.61 28.89
N ILE A 239 21.74 0.33 28.01
CA ILE A 239 23.03 0.26 27.30
C ILE A 239 24.22 0.64 28.22
N LEU A 240 24.05 1.59 29.14
CA LEU A 240 25.11 1.98 30.07
C LEU A 240 25.47 0.90 31.11
N HIS A 241 24.56 -0.05 31.39
CA HIS A 241 24.78 -1.08 32.40
C HIS A 241 25.59 -2.31 31.91
N GLN A 242 25.97 -2.36 30.62
CA GLN A 242 26.76 -3.45 30.02
C GLN A 242 28.24 -3.12 29.76
N THR A 243 28.70 -1.89 30.03
CA THR A 243 30.12 -1.49 29.87
C THR A 243 30.73 -1.01 31.18
N LYS A 244 30.91 -1.92 32.15
CA LYS A 244 31.85 -1.69 33.27
C LYS A 244 33.16 -2.44 32.99
N PRO A 245 34.29 -1.76 32.71
CA PRO A 245 35.59 -2.42 32.70
C PRO A 245 35.97 -2.80 34.14
N VAL A 246 36.24 -4.09 34.36
CA VAL A 246 36.84 -4.62 35.59
C VAL A 246 38.27 -4.07 35.69
N ALA A 247 38.47 -3.02 36.48
CA ALA A 247 39.80 -2.58 36.88
C ALA A 247 40.38 -3.60 37.87
N LYS A 248 41.44 -4.31 37.46
CA LYS A 248 42.27 -5.13 38.35
C LYS A 248 43.06 -4.20 39.27
N SER A 249 42.88 -4.36 40.58
CA SER A 249 43.72 -3.74 41.61
C SER A 249 45.13 -4.34 41.58
N GLN A 250 46.15 -3.48 41.62
CA GLN A 250 47.39 -3.80 42.32
C GLN A 250 47.24 -3.48 43.80
#